data_AF-A0A1J5WF17-F1
#
_entry.id   AF-A0A1J5WF17-F1
#
_cell.length_a   1.000
_cell.length_b   1.000
_cell.length_c   1.000
_cell.angle_alpha   90.00
_cell.angle_beta   90.00
_cell.angle_gamma   90.00
#
_symmetry.space_group_name_H-M   'P 1'
#
loop_
_entity.id
_entity.type
_entity.pdbx_description
1 polymer ?
#
loop_
_entity_poly.entity_id
_entity_poly.type
_entity_poly.pdbx_seq_one_letter_code
_entity_poly.pdbx_strand_id
1 'polypeptide(L)'
;VLFLIPHQTLPRLEIRPDTEVETIKRLPRGEKVFLSNVCVSDALFFKLLSKTTVEITNRISLFRHVNSLDCCVGEFGARTGKQTKVFIGGGYTRKEMKQLYSNIKKIPKNSIQFNSKGIHAVENGICVLLKLLDDAAGYIPDLLLESPKRECIEEILREES
;
A
#
# COMPACT_ATOMS: atom_id res chain seq x y z
N VAL A 1 -15.73 20.91 37.02
CA VAL A 1 -14.39 20.66 36.43
C VAL A 1 -14.58 20.55 34.92
N LEU A 2 -14.20 21.59 34.16
CA LEU A 2 -14.19 21.51 32.69
C LEU A 2 -12.88 20.83 32.27
N PHE A 3 -12.98 19.69 31.59
CA PHE A 3 -11.82 19.07 30.93
C PHE A 3 -11.63 19.71 29.56
N LEU A 4 -10.59 20.54 29.44
CA LEU A 4 -9.99 20.91 28.16
C LEU A 4 -9.25 19.69 27.63
N ILE A 5 -9.79 19.01 26.62
CA ILE A 5 -9.03 18.04 25.84
C ILE A 5 -8.08 18.85 24.95
N PRO A 6 -6.76 18.76 25.12
CA PRO A 6 -5.86 19.43 24.19
C PRO A 6 -6.00 18.74 22.83
N HIS A 7 -6.26 19.51 21.78
CA HIS A 7 -6.05 19.06 20.41
C HIS A 7 -4.56 18.70 20.26
N GLN A 8 -4.20 17.46 20.59
CA GLN A 8 -2.93 16.90 20.19
C GLN A 8 -2.99 16.74 18.68
N THR A 9 -2.36 17.68 17.98
CA THR A 9 -1.89 17.50 16.62
C THR A 9 -0.91 16.35 16.67
N LEU A 10 -1.37 15.09 16.66
CA LEU A 10 -0.49 13.93 16.55
C LEU A 10 0.25 14.10 15.22
N PRO A 11 1.58 14.32 15.23
CA PRO A 11 2.35 14.48 13.98
C PRO A 11 2.55 13.13 13.27
N ARG A 12 1.93 12.06 13.78
CA ARG A 12 2.12 10.66 13.44
C ARG A 12 0.80 9.94 13.55
N LEU A 13 0.39 9.27 12.48
CA LEU A 13 -0.75 8.37 12.46
C LEU A 13 -0.21 6.94 12.56
N GLU A 14 -0.61 6.20 13.59
CA GLU A 14 -0.34 4.77 13.69
C GLU A 14 -1.63 4.02 13.36
N ILE A 15 -1.56 3.04 12.45
CA ILE A 15 -2.71 2.20 12.09
C ILE A 15 -2.49 0.81 12.69
N ARG A 16 -3.39 0.43 13.58
CA ARG A 16 -3.44 -0.87 14.26
C ARG A 16 -4.75 -1.61 13.95
N PRO A 17 -4.81 -2.93 14.17
CA PRO A 17 -6.03 -3.72 13.98
C PRO A 17 -7.29 -3.16 14.67
N ASP A 18 -7.11 -2.50 15.81
CA ASP A 18 -8.13 -1.94 16.70
C ASP A 18 -8.34 -0.43 16.54
N THR A 19 -7.78 0.20 15.50
CA THR A 19 -7.93 1.64 15.28
C THR A 19 -9.35 1.99 14.85
N GLU A 20 -10.14 2.55 15.78
CA GLU A 20 -11.46 3.13 15.47
C GLU A 20 -11.31 4.43 14.67
N VAL A 21 -12.11 4.58 13.61
CA VAL A 21 -12.15 5.80 12.80
C VAL A 21 -13.29 6.68 13.30
N GLU A 22 -13.02 7.50 14.33
CA GLU A 22 -14.03 8.40 14.91
C GLU A 22 -14.31 9.64 14.05
N THR A 23 -13.38 10.05 13.18
CA THR A 23 -13.51 11.28 12.36
C THR A 23 -12.85 11.17 10.99
N ILE A 24 -13.52 11.72 9.95
CA ILE A 24 -12.97 11.83 8.59
C ILE A 24 -11.90 12.93 8.58
N LYS A 25 -10.63 12.54 8.63
CA LYS A 25 -9.48 13.44 8.49
C LYS A 25 -8.84 13.30 7.12
N ARG A 26 -8.69 14.41 6.39
CA ARG A 26 -7.85 14.44 5.18
C ARG A 26 -6.38 14.40 5.61
N LEU A 27 -5.64 13.39 5.20
CA LEU A 27 -4.20 13.28 5.50
C LEU A 27 -3.40 14.30 4.65
N PRO A 28 -2.83 15.37 5.25
CA PRO A 28 -1.92 16.27 4.55
C PRO A 28 -0.70 15.53 3.99
N ARG A 29 -0.18 16.11 2.91
CA ARG A 29 1.05 15.59 2.31
C ARG A 29 2.22 15.74 3.28
N GLY A 30 2.95 14.64 3.51
CA GLY A 30 4.13 14.62 4.37
C GLY A 30 3.87 14.21 5.81
N GLU A 31 2.61 14.00 6.21
CA GLU A 31 2.30 13.33 7.49
C GLU A 31 2.93 11.94 7.48
N LYS A 32 3.46 11.52 8.64
CA LYS A 32 4.07 10.20 8.80
C LYS A 32 3.03 9.19 9.25
N VAL A 33 2.95 8.08 8.54
CA VAL A 33 2.05 6.97 8.83
C VAL A 33 2.89 5.73 9.15
N PHE A 34 2.62 5.12 10.29
CA PHE A 34 3.30 3.91 10.76
C PHE A 34 2.39 2.71 10.58
N LEU A 35 2.91 1.66 9.94
CA LEU A 35 2.22 0.38 9.76
C LEU A 35 3.02 -0.75 10.41
N SER A 36 2.38 -1.55 11.26
CA SER A 36 3.02 -2.64 11.98
C SER A 36 2.02 -3.75 12.26
N ASN A 37 2.34 -4.99 11.88
CA ASN A 37 1.54 -6.20 12.17
C ASN A 37 0.06 -6.11 11.80
N VAL A 38 -0.25 -5.42 10.69
CA VAL A 38 -1.61 -5.12 10.26
C VAL A 38 -1.87 -5.66 8.84
N CYS A 39 -3.10 -6.13 8.60
CA CYS A 39 -3.58 -6.46 7.26
C CYS A 39 -4.33 -5.25 6.67
N VAL A 40 -3.84 -4.71 5.56
CA VAL A 40 -4.34 -3.47 4.95
C VAL A 40 -4.81 -3.75 3.53
N SER A 41 -5.90 -3.09 3.13
CA SER A 41 -6.37 -3.19 1.75
C SER A 41 -5.37 -2.55 0.79
N ASP A 42 -5.23 -3.12 -0.41
CA ASP A 42 -4.40 -2.57 -1.49
C ASP A 42 -4.71 -1.09 -1.76
N ALA A 43 -5.99 -0.74 -1.89
CA ALA A 43 -6.45 0.62 -2.12
C ALA A 43 -5.97 1.60 -1.04
N LEU A 44 -6.12 1.24 0.25
CA LEU A 44 -5.64 2.08 1.35
C LEU A 44 -4.12 2.18 1.33
N PHE A 45 -3.42 1.06 1.18
CA PHE A 45 -1.95 1.03 1.20
C PHE A 45 -1.35 1.94 0.12
N PHE A 46 -1.76 1.80 -1.14
CA PHE A 46 -1.26 2.64 -2.23
C PHE A 46 -1.69 4.11 -2.11
N LYS A 47 -2.86 4.37 -1.50
CA LYS A 47 -3.27 5.74 -1.18
C LYS A 47 -2.34 6.38 -0.14
N LEU A 48 -1.96 5.63 0.89
CA LEU A 48 -1.00 6.10 1.90
C LEU A 48 0.37 6.35 1.27
N LEU A 49 0.89 5.42 0.46
CA LEU A 49 2.18 5.59 -0.23
C LEU A 49 2.22 6.80 -1.16
N SER A 50 1.12 7.12 -1.85
CA SER A 50 1.07 8.24 -2.79
C SER A 50 0.87 9.61 -2.13
N LYS A 51 0.34 9.66 -0.90
CA LYS A 51 -0.02 10.92 -0.21
C LYS A 51 0.85 11.25 1.00
N THR A 52 1.37 10.25 1.70
CA THR A 52 2.01 10.40 3.01
C THR A 52 3.45 9.90 3.00
N THR A 53 4.15 10.01 4.13
CA THR A 53 5.40 9.28 4.36
C THR A 53 5.04 8.02 5.12
N VAL A 54 5.26 6.85 4.55
CA VAL A 54 4.91 5.57 5.20
C VAL A 54 6.17 4.93 5.78
N GLU A 55 6.09 4.47 7.02
CA GLU A 55 7.13 3.71 7.71
C GLU A 55 6.56 2.36 8.14
N ILE A 56 7.17 1.27 7.66
CA ILE A 56 6.79 -0.09 8.02
C ILE A 56 7.81 -0.59 9.04
N THR A 57 7.36 -0.80 10.28
CA THR A 57 8.26 -1.16 11.40
C THR A 57 8.33 -2.66 11.67
N ASN A 58 7.40 -3.44 11.12
CA ASN A 58 7.39 -4.90 11.19
C ASN A 58 6.87 -5.49 9.86
N ARG A 59 6.01 -6.51 9.88
CA ARG A 59 5.39 -7.06 8.67
C ARG A 59 3.95 -6.57 8.53
N ILE A 60 3.51 -6.37 7.29
CA ILE A 60 2.14 -6.07 6.93
C ILE A 60 1.67 -7.06 5.87
N SER A 61 0.36 -7.30 5.82
CA SER A 61 -0.23 -8.08 4.74
C SER A 61 -1.18 -7.24 3.90
N LEU A 62 -1.17 -7.45 2.58
CA LEU A 62 -2.06 -6.77 1.65
C LEU A 62 -3.16 -7.72 1.18
N PHE A 63 -4.39 -7.22 1.16
CA PHE A 63 -5.54 -7.91 0.60
C PHE A 63 -6.28 -7.03 -0.40
N ARG A 64 -7.08 -7.63 -1.28
CA ARG A 64 -7.87 -6.88 -2.25
C ARG A 64 -8.94 -6.06 -1.56
N HIS A 65 -9.03 -4.78 -1.88
CA HIS A 65 -10.20 -3.99 -1.54
C HIS A 65 -11.42 -4.43 -2.38
N VAL A 66 -12.49 -4.89 -1.73
CA VAL A 66 -13.73 -5.37 -2.40
C VAL A 66 -14.92 -4.51 -1.98
N ASN A 67 -14.90 -3.20 -2.30
CA ASN A 67 -15.98 -2.23 -2.03
C ASN A 67 -16.61 -2.31 -0.61
N SER A 68 -15.92 -2.91 0.34
CA SER A 68 -16.33 -3.08 1.74
C SER A 68 -15.81 -1.91 2.55
N LEU A 69 -16.50 -1.57 3.63
CA LEU A 69 -16.08 -0.53 4.57
C LEU A 69 -14.73 -0.86 5.24
N ASP A 70 -14.34 -2.15 5.23
CA ASP A 70 -13.10 -2.63 5.84
C ASP A 70 -11.88 -2.25 5.00
N CYS A 71 -11.18 -1.20 5.43
CA CYS A 71 -9.89 -0.80 4.85
C CYS A 71 -8.70 -1.51 5.52
N CYS A 72 -8.91 -2.03 6.73
CA CYS A 72 -7.98 -2.81 7.55
C CYS A 72 -8.73 -4.02 8.11
N VAL A 73 -8.11 -5.20 8.12
CA VAL A 73 -8.75 -6.44 8.61
C VAL A 73 -7.87 -7.08 9.66
N GLY A 74 -8.09 -6.73 10.92
CA GLY A 74 -7.52 -7.45 12.07
C GLY A 74 -6.01 -7.69 12.00
N GLU A 75 -5.59 -8.85 12.52
CA GLU A 75 -4.19 -9.27 12.62
C GLU A 75 -3.56 -9.69 11.28
N PHE A 76 -2.24 -9.54 11.20
CA PHE A 76 -1.40 -9.99 10.09
C PHE A 76 -1.69 -11.46 9.69
N GLY A 77 -1.89 -11.71 8.40
CA GLY A 77 -2.10 -13.08 7.88
C GLY A 77 -3.55 -13.55 7.84
N ALA A 78 -4.53 -12.72 8.24
CA ALA A 78 -5.95 -13.01 8.04
C ALA A 78 -6.23 -13.28 6.55
N ARG A 79 -6.63 -14.52 6.23
CA ARG A 79 -6.99 -14.93 4.86
C ARG A 79 -8.43 -14.50 4.59
N THR A 80 -8.62 -13.54 3.70
CA THR A 80 -9.93 -13.28 3.11
C THR A 80 -10.26 -14.46 2.18
N GLY A 81 -11.26 -15.27 2.51
CA GLY A 81 -11.55 -16.56 1.84
C GLY A 81 -11.90 -16.50 0.35
N LYS A 82 -11.90 -15.33 -0.28
CA LYS A 82 -12.09 -15.19 -1.74
C LYS A 82 -10.72 -15.05 -2.41
N GLN A 83 -10.54 -15.78 -3.50
CA GLN A 83 -9.35 -15.78 -4.34
C GLN A 83 -9.22 -14.43 -5.07
N THR A 84 -8.85 -13.39 -4.33
CA THR A 84 -8.92 -12.02 -4.79
C THR A 84 -7.55 -11.52 -5.18
N LYS A 85 -7.38 -11.10 -6.43
CA LYS A 85 -6.17 -10.43 -6.93
C LYS A 85 -5.98 -9.08 -6.25
N VAL A 86 -4.78 -8.79 -5.74
CA VAL A 86 -4.40 -7.43 -5.31
C VAL A 86 -4.35 -6.54 -6.55
N PHE A 87 -4.91 -5.35 -6.46
CA PHE A 87 -5.00 -4.40 -7.56
C PHE A 87 -4.09 -3.19 -7.35
N ILE A 88 -3.32 -2.83 -8.39
CA ILE A 88 -2.45 -1.67 -8.41
C ILE A 88 -2.86 -0.78 -9.59
N GLY A 89 -3.48 0.36 -9.27
CA GLY A 89 -4.03 1.29 -10.26
C GLY A 89 -2.98 2.12 -11.01
N GLY A 90 -3.38 2.76 -12.11
CA GLY A 90 -2.52 3.55 -13.00
C GLY A 90 -2.61 5.08 -12.87
N GLY A 91 -3.67 5.59 -12.24
CA GLY A 91 -4.06 7.01 -12.23
C GLY A 91 -3.25 7.94 -11.31
N TYR A 92 -1.97 7.66 -11.08
CA TYR A 92 -1.12 8.50 -10.25
C TYR A 92 -0.58 9.71 -11.01
N THR A 93 -0.66 10.89 -10.40
CA THR A 93 0.03 12.09 -10.89
C THR A 93 1.56 11.94 -10.74
N ARG A 94 2.34 12.71 -11.51
CA ARG A 94 3.82 12.73 -11.39
C ARG A 94 4.30 12.99 -9.96
N LYS A 95 3.58 13.80 -9.19
CA LYS A 95 3.89 14.12 -7.80
C LYS A 95 3.59 12.95 -6.85
N GLU A 96 2.51 12.23 -7.08
CA GLU A 96 2.17 10.99 -6.36
C GLU A 96 3.16 9.88 -6.68
N MET A 97 3.54 9.70 -7.95
CA MET A 97 4.56 8.72 -8.36
C MET A 97 5.89 8.95 -7.65
N LYS A 98 6.36 10.21 -7.58
CA LYS A 98 7.59 10.55 -6.83
C LYS A 98 7.48 10.19 -5.34
N GLN A 99 6.34 10.46 -4.72
CA GLN A 99 6.11 10.15 -3.31
C GLN A 99 6.10 8.63 -3.08
N LEU A 100 5.38 7.92 -3.93
CA LEU A 100 5.21 6.48 -3.87
C LEU A 100 6.56 5.77 -4.04
N TYR A 101 7.36 6.14 -5.05
CA TYR A 101 8.72 5.61 -5.22
C TYR A 101 9.64 5.94 -4.04
N SER A 102 9.54 7.14 -3.47
CA SER A 102 10.31 7.49 -2.28
C SER A 102 9.92 6.67 -1.05
N ASN A 103 8.67 6.24 -0.94
CA ASN A 103 8.24 5.37 0.15
C ASN A 103 8.68 3.94 -0.10
N ILE A 104 8.45 3.38 -1.30
CA ILE A 104 8.84 2.00 -1.66
C ILE A 104 10.32 1.76 -1.38
N LYS A 105 11.20 2.67 -1.80
CA LYS A 105 12.65 2.56 -1.56
C LYS A 105 13.04 2.44 -0.07
N LYS A 106 12.16 2.87 0.85
CA LYS A 106 12.40 2.82 2.30
C LYS A 106 11.74 1.61 2.96
N ILE A 107 10.95 0.84 2.23
CA ILE A 107 10.26 -0.32 2.77
C ILE A 107 11.31 -1.40 3.08
N PRO A 108 11.36 -1.94 4.31
CA PRO A 108 12.27 -3.02 4.63
C PRO A 108 11.96 -4.26 3.77
N LYS A 109 13.00 -4.97 3.33
CA LYS A 109 12.81 -6.23 2.59
C LYS A 109 11.97 -7.21 3.41
N ASN A 110 11.11 -7.99 2.74
CA ASN A 110 10.25 -9.02 3.35
C ASN A 110 9.20 -8.50 4.36
N SER A 111 8.98 -7.19 4.41
CA SER A 111 8.00 -6.56 5.30
C SER A 111 6.58 -6.55 4.73
N ILE A 112 6.39 -6.90 3.45
CA ILE A 112 5.08 -6.96 2.79
C ILE A 112 4.77 -8.40 2.39
N GLN A 113 3.60 -8.88 2.77
CA GLN A 113 3.04 -10.15 2.32
C GLN A 113 1.78 -9.91 1.49
N PHE A 114 1.73 -10.42 0.26
CA PHE A 114 0.51 -10.39 -0.54
C PHE A 114 -0.37 -11.59 -0.15
N ASN A 115 -1.50 -11.35 0.52
CA ASN A 115 -2.50 -12.38 0.81
C ASN A 115 -3.42 -12.57 -0.39
N SER A 116 -2.84 -12.97 -1.53
CA SER A 116 -3.54 -13.10 -2.80
C SER A 116 -2.96 -14.23 -3.65
N LYS A 117 -3.78 -14.79 -4.55
CA LYS A 117 -3.33 -15.72 -5.59
C LYS A 117 -2.60 -15.03 -6.75
N GLY A 118 -2.81 -13.73 -6.92
CA GLY A 118 -2.21 -12.97 -8.03
C GLY A 118 -2.24 -11.47 -7.80
N ILE A 119 -1.52 -10.73 -8.63
CA ILE A 119 -1.52 -9.27 -8.62
C ILE A 119 -1.97 -8.78 -10.00
N HIS A 120 -2.90 -7.85 -10.03
CA HIS A 120 -3.31 -7.14 -11.23
C HIS A 120 -2.80 -5.70 -11.16
N ALA A 121 -1.89 -5.33 -12.07
CA ALA A 121 -1.37 -3.98 -12.16
C ALA A 121 -1.72 -3.36 -13.51
N VAL A 122 -2.12 -2.09 -13.51
CA VAL A 122 -2.50 -1.37 -14.72
C VAL A 122 -1.70 -0.08 -14.90
N GLU A 123 -1.36 0.23 -16.16
CA GLU A 123 -0.61 1.44 -16.56
C GLU A 123 0.63 1.67 -15.67
N ASN A 124 0.78 2.87 -15.08
CA ASN A 124 1.86 3.23 -14.17
C ASN A 124 1.91 2.34 -12.90
N GLY A 125 0.81 1.65 -12.57
CA GLY A 125 0.77 0.67 -11.49
C GLY A 125 1.69 -0.53 -11.73
N ILE A 126 2.02 -0.81 -13.00
CA ILE A 126 3.01 -1.82 -13.38
C ILE A 126 4.39 -1.41 -12.85
N CYS A 127 4.84 -0.19 -13.12
CA CYS A 127 6.13 0.31 -12.63
C CYS A 127 6.18 0.35 -11.09
N VAL A 128 5.03 0.59 -10.43
CA VAL A 128 4.90 0.51 -8.97
C VAL A 128 5.10 -0.91 -8.47
N LEU A 129 4.48 -1.88 -9.13
CA LEU A 129 4.61 -3.29 -8.79
C LEU A 129 6.07 -3.76 -8.89
N LEU A 130 6.75 -3.45 -10.00
CA LEU A 130 8.14 -3.88 -10.23
C LEU A 130 9.06 -3.42 -9.10
N LYS A 131 8.98 -2.13 -8.74
CA LYS A 131 9.78 -1.59 -7.63
C LYS A 131 9.44 -2.19 -6.27
N LEU A 132 8.19 -2.63 -6.07
CA LEU A 132 7.82 -3.35 -4.85
C LEU A 132 8.36 -4.78 -4.83
N LEU A 133 8.48 -5.42 -6.00
CA LEU A 133 9.00 -6.78 -6.15
C LEU A 133 10.52 -6.84 -6.06
N ASP A 134 11.25 -5.83 -6.55
CA ASP A 134 12.72 -5.73 -6.41
C ASP A 134 13.20 -5.87 -4.95
N ASP A 135 12.34 -5.44 -4.01
CA ASP A 135 12.61 -5.45 -2.58
C ASP A 135 11.92 -6.62 -1.83
N ALA A 136 11.11 -7.44 -2.50
CA ALA A 136 10.41 -8.56 -1.90
C ALA A 136 11.20 -9.88 -2.08
N ALA A 137 11.50 -10.61 -1.00
CA ALA A 137 11.93 -12.00 -1.12
C ALA A 137 10.74 -12.96 -1.02
N GLY A 138 10.73 -13.96 -1.90
CA GLY A 138 9.75 -15.04 -1.89
C GLY A 138 9.01 -15.20 -3.22
N TYR A 139 8.05 -16.13 -3.20
CA TYR A 139 7.22 -16.52 -4.34
C TYR A 139 6.53 -15.33 -4.99
N ILE A 140 6.74 -15.14 -6.30
CA ILE A 140 6.04 -14.16 -7.11
C ILE A 140 4.65 -14.75 -7.45
N PRO A 141 3.55 -14.17 -6.96
CA PRO A 141 2.20 -14.62 -7.29
C PRO A 141 1.86 -14.33 -8.76
N ASP A 142 0.83 -14.97 -9.31
CA ASP A 142 0.43 -14.78 -10.72
C ASP A 142 0.24 -13.30 -11.07
N LEU A 143 0.94 -12.81 -12.09
CA LEU A 143 0.89 -11.40 -12.50
C LEU A 143 -0.03 -11.22 -13.71
N LEU A 144 -0.95 -10.26 -13.61
CA LEU A 144 -1.72 -9.72 -14.73
C LEU A 144 -1.33 -8.26 -14.91
N LEU A 145 -0.73 -7.93 -16.05
CA LEU A 145 -0.25 -6.59 -16.36
C LEU A 145 -1.04 -6.04 -17.55
N GLU A 146 -1.68 -4.88 -17.39
CA GLU A 146 -2.48 -4.25 -18.44
C GLU A 146 -2.02 -2.81 -18.68
N SER A 147 -1.51 -2.52 -19.88
CA SER A 147 -1.15 -1.14 -20.22
C SER A 147 -1.40 -0.86 -21.70
N PRO A 148 -2.08 0.25 -22.04
CA PRO A 148 -2.11 0.75 -23.41
C PRO A 148 -0.79 1.43 -23.81
N LYS A 149 0.07 1.75 -22.83
CA LYS A 149 1.36 2.41 -23.02
C LYS A 149 2.48 1.38 -23.02
N ARG A 150 3.14 1.25 -24.17
CA ARG A 150 4.26 0.33 -24.40
C ARG A 150 5.46 0.62 -23.48
N GLU A 151 5.67 1.88 -23.10
CA GLU A 151 6.76 2.32 -22.20
C GLU A 151 6.80 1.57 -20.87
N CYS A 152 5.64 1.30 -20.24
CA CYS A 152 5.57 0.55 -18.98
C CYS A 152 5.95 -0.93 -19.15
N ILE A 153 5.77 -1.49 -20.35
CA ILE A 153 6.14 -2.87 -20.68
C ILE A 153 7.61 -2.93 -21.10
N GLU A 154 8.12 -1.90 -21.78
CA GLU A 154 9.53 -1.82 -22.17
C GLU A 154 10.47 -1.65 -20.98
N GLU A 155 10.05 -0.96 -19.90
CA GLU A 155 10.83 -0.87 -18.66
C GLU A 155 11.10 -2.28 -18.08
N ILE A 156 10.11 -3.18 -18.12
CA ILE A 156 10.27 -4.60 -17.73
C ILE A 156 11.27 -5.31 -18.63
N LEU A 157 11.10 -5.19 -19.95
CA LEU A 157 11.92 -5.92 -20.91
C LEU A 157 13.39 -5.49 -20.91
N ARG A 158 13.69 -4.26 -20.48
CA ARG A 158 15.07 -3.76 -20.38
C ARG A 158 15.81 -4.24 -19.14
N GLU A 159 15.11 -4.55 -18.06
CA GLU A 159 15.72 -5.07 -16.83
C GLU A 159 16.02 -6.58 -16.91
N GLU A 160 15.39 -7.31 -17.85
CA GLU A 160 15.63 -8.74 -18.14
C GLU A 160 16.80 -9.00 -19.13
N SER A 161 17.50 -7.95 -19.61
CA SER A 161 18.64 -8.04 -20.56
C SER A 161 19.98 -7.73 -19.88
#